data_AF-A0A5J6FDL7-F1
#
_entry.id   AF-A0A5J6FDL7-F1
#
_cell.length_a   1.000
_cell.length_b   1.000
_cell.length_c   1.000
_cell.angle_alpha   90.00
_cell.angle_beta   90.00
_cell.angle_gamma   90.00
#
_symmetry.space_group_name_H-M   'P 1'
#
loop_
_entity.id
_entity.type
_entity.pdbx_description
1 polymer ?
#
loop_
_entity_poly.entity_id
_entity_poly.type
_entity_poly.pdbx_seq_one_letter_code
_entity_poly.pdbx_strand_id
1 'polypeptide(L)'
;MSAPTTGYPWRDAWPPVARPGDGGAWVAGACWLYCRREDVAVLWVGTVTTPGATGDVYACGPCLVELGQLVRAQAHARDVRAVPAGPYATVRPAGAPGPIGGSGPSRGLVCEHRRTERRGGTTYCQGCGRQLYL
;
A
#
# COMPACT_ATOMS: atom_id res chain seq x y z
N MET A 1 -8.96 -28.80 -19.82
CA MET A 1 -8.17 -27.79 -20.53
C MET A 1 -7.99 -26.64 -19.56
N SER A 2 -6.92 -26.65 -18.77
CA SER A 2 -6.72 -25.66 -17.70
C SER A 2 -6.01 -24.44 -18.29
N ALA A 3 -6.63 -23.27 -18.15
CA ALA A 3 -6.04 -22.01 -18.60
C ALA A 3 -4.71 -21.77 -17.84
N PRO A 4 -3.65 -21.29 -18.52
CA PRO A 4 -2.43 -20.92 -17.83
C PRO A 4 -2.73 -19.79 -16.85
N THR A 5 -2.36 -19.97 -15.59
CA THR A 5 -2.34 -18.90 -14.60
C THR A 5 -1.25 -17.93 -15.02
N THR A 6 -1.57 -17.00 -15.91
CA THR A 6 -0.72 -15.83 -16.13
C THR A 6 -0.63 -15.15 -14.77
N GLY A 7 0.50 -15.33 -14.08
CA GLY A 7 0.81 -14.61 -12.86
C GLY A 7 0.52 -13.14 -13.13
N TYR A 8 -0.38 -12.56 -12.35
CA TYR A 8 -0.79 -11.19 -12.58
C TYR A 8 0.45 -10.31 -12.47
N PRO A 9 0.94 -9.70 -13.57
CA PRO A 9 2.25 -9.04 -13.56
C PRO A 9 2.31 -7.90 -12.54
N TRP A 10 1.17 -7.28 -12.22
CA TRP A 10 1.06 -6.25 -11.19
C TRP A 10 1.35 -6.75 -9.76
N ARG A 11 1.30 -8.07 -9.51
CA ARG A 11 1.68 -8.68 -8.23
C ARG A 11 3.20 -8.72 -8.04
N ASP A 12 3.95 -8.85 -9.12
CA ASP A 12 5.41 -8.96 -9.10
C ASP A 12 6.09 -7.61 -9.39
N ALA A 13 5.57 -6.82 -10.33
CA ALA A 13 6.04 -5.47 -10.63
C ALA A 13 4.93 -4.63 -11.26
N TRP A 14 4.60 -3.49 -10.63
CA TRP A 14 3.58 -2.61 -11.18
C TRP A 14 4.11 -1.86 -12.42
N PRO A 15 3.45 -1.97 -13.59
CA PRO A 15 3.93 -1.32 -14.81
C PRO A 15 3.87 0.21 -14.68
N PRO A 16 4.81 0.93 -15.32
CA PRO A 16 4.78 2.39 -15.31
C PRO A 16 3.46 2.89 -15.90
N VAL A 17 2.94 3.97 -15.33
CA VAL A 17 1.76 4.65 -15.88
C VAL A 17 2.14 5.25 -17.22
N ALA A 18 1.19 5.23 -18.17
CA ALA A 18 1.36 5.84 -19.48
C ALA A 18 1.81 7.31 -19.39
N ARG A 19 2.75 7.69 -20.25
CA ARG A 19 3.33 9.04 -20.32
C ARG A 19 3.28 9.56 -21.76
N PRO A 20 3.04 10.87 -21.98
CA PRO A 20 3.14 11.42 -23.32
C PRO A 20 4.48 11.06 -23.97
N GLY A 21 4.45 10.46 -25.16
CA GLY A 21 5.64 10.01 -25.88
C GLY A 21 6.08 8.56 -25.60
N ASP A 22 5.31 7.78 -24.83
CA ASP A 22 5.54 6.35 -24.58
C ASP A 22 5.08 5.40 -25.71
N GLY A 23 4.64 5.95 -26.84
CA GLY A 23 4.05 5.19 -27.94
C GLY A 23 2.55 4.93 -27.82
N GLY A 24 1.89 5.46 -26.78
CA GLY A 24 0.43 5.45 -26.68
C GLY A 24 -0.24 6.35 -27.74
N ALA A 25 -1.49 6.05 -28.07
CA ALA A 25 -2.31 6.86 -28.99
C ALA A 25 -2.82 8.14 -28.29
N TRP A 26 -1.88 9.03 -27.95
CA TRP A 26 -2.17 10.33 -27.36
C TRP A 26 -2.81 11.26 -28.39
N VAL A 27 -3.94 11.87 -28.05
CA VAL A 27 -4.65 12.86 -28.89
C VAL A 27 -4.74 14.19 -28.17
N ALA A 28 -4.83 15.29 -28.90
CA ALA A 28 -5.15 16.58 -28.29
C ALA A 28 -6.64 16.62 -27.93
N GLY A 29 -6.95 16.98 -26.68
CA GLY A 29 -8.34 17.06 -26.23
C GLY A 29 -8.48 17.52 -24.78
N ALA A 30 -9.68 17.36 -24.25
CA ALA A 30 -9.99 17.71 -22.87
C ALA A 30 -9.69 16.55 -21.92
N CYS A 31 -9.04 16.85 -20.79
CA CYS A 31 -8.88 15.90 -19.69
C CYS A 31 -10.18 15.81 -18.88
N TRP A 32 -10.75 14.62 -18.77
CA TRP A 32 -12.02 14.40 -18.05
C TRP A 32 -11.85 14.10 -16.57
N LEU A 33 -10.60 13.93 -16.12
CA LEU A 33 -10.24 13.74 -14.71
C LEU A 33 -10.10 15.09 -13.98
N TYR A 34 -9.28 15.13 -12.94
CA TYR A 34 -9.21 16.20 -11.95
C TYR A 34 -8.88 17.58 -12.53
N CYS A 35 -7.93 17.66 -13.47
CA CYS A 35 -7.42 18.96 -13.92
C CYS A 35 -8.30 19.69 -14.93
N ARG A 36 -9.24 19.00 -15.60
CA ARG A 36 -10.19 19.58 -16.56
C ARG A 36 -9.62 20.48 -17.66
N ARG A 37 -8.32 20.39 -17.94
CA ARG A 37 -7.66 21.22 -18.97
C ARG A 37 -8.10 20.78 -20.37
N GLU A 38 -8.25 21.76 -21.25
CA GLU A 38 -8.48 21.59 -22.69
C GLU A 38 -7.16 21.67 -23.46
N ASP A 39 -7.16 21.24 -24.72
CA ASP A 39 -5.99 21.27 -25.63
C ASP A 39 -4.71 20.64 -25.07
N VAL A 40 -4.84 19.58 -24.27
CA VAL A 40 -3.72 18.82 -23.71
C VAL A 40 -3.63 17.45 -24.37
N ALA A 41 -2.42 16.87 -24.39
CA ALA A 41 -2.25 15.49 -24.79
C ALA A 41 -2.97 14.57 -23.80
N VAL A 42 -3.99 13.85 -24.27
CA VAL A 42 -4.81 12.91 -23.50
C VAL A 42 -4.76 11.52 -24.10
N LEU A 43 -4.88 10.51 -23.24
CA LEU A 43 -4.98 9.10 -23.60
C LEU A 43 -6.37 8.58 -23.22
N TRP A 44 -6.92 7.69 -24.05
CA TRP A 44 -8.15 6.97 -23.72
C TRP A 44 -7.95 6.07 -22.49
N VAL A 45 -8.83 6.21 -21.51
CA VAL A 45 -8.79 5.48 -20.23
C VAL A 45 -9.80 4.33 -20.21
N GLY A 46 -10.95 4.54 -20.86
CA GLY A 46 -12.05 3.58 -20.91
C GLY A 46 -13.38 4.25 -21.23
N THR A 47 -14.45 3.47 -21.24
CA THR A 47 -15.82 3.96 -21.45
C THR A 47 -16.53 4.25 -20.14
N VAL A 48 -17.35 5.30 -20.11
CA VAL A 48 -18.27 5.62 -19.01
C VAL A 48 -19.72 5.57 -19.51
N THR A 49 -20.61 4.97 -18.73
CA THR A 49 -22.04 4.95 -19.01
C THR A 49 -22.75 5.85 -18.01
N THR A 50 -23.59 6.74 -18.52
CA THR A 50 -24.53 7.56 -17.75
C THR A 50 -25.95 7.18 -18.16
N PRO A 51 -26.99 7.50 -17.35
CA PRO A 51 -28.36 7.30 -17.77
C PRO A 51 -28.62 7.99 -19.12
N GLY A 52 -28.86 7.20 -20.17
CA GLY A 52 -29.14 7.68 -21.51
C GLY A 52 -27.94 7.91 -22.43
N ALA A 53 -26.69 7.71 -21.99
CA ALA A 53 -25.52 7.88 -22.87
C ALA A 53 -24.33 7.01 -22.46
N THR A 54 -23.47 6.69 -23.44
CA THR A 54 -22.13 6.14 -23.21
C THR A 54 -21.13 7.08 -23.87
N GLY A 55 -20.01 7.34 -23.19
CA GLY A 55 -18.94 8.18 -23.70
C GLY A 55 -17.57 7.62 -23.34
N ASP A 56 -16.55 8.10 -24.03
CA ASP A 56 -15.16 7.74 -23.76
C ASP A 56 -14.52 8.72 -22.77
N VAL A 57 -13.75 8.19 -21.83
CA VAL A 57 -13.01 8.97 -20.84
C VAL A 57 -11.58 9.14 -21.31
N TYR A 58 -11.13 10.38 -21.40
CA TYR A 58 -9.77 10.74 -21.77
C TYR A 58 -9.05 11.46 -20.62
N ALA A 59 -7.76 11.22 -20.46
CA ALA A 59 -6.97 11.82 -19.38
C ALA A 59 -5.55 12.19 -19.80
N CYS A 60 -5.06 13.32 -19.28
CA CYS A 60 -3.68 13.75 -19.50
C CYS A 60 -2.69 12.98 -18.61
N GLY A 61 -1.42 12.96 -19.02
CA GLY A 61 -0.34 12.23 -18.33
C GLY A 61 -0.26 12.48 -16.82
N PRO A 62 -0.23 13.74 -16.33
CA PRO A 62 -0.21 14.00 -14.89
C PRO A 62 -1.40 13.40 -14.14
N CYS A 63 -2.61 13.50 -14.68
CA CYS A 63 -3.80 12.91 -14.06
C CYS A 63 -3.79 11.38 -14.11
N LEU A 64 -3.23 10.76 -15.15
CA LEU A 64 -3.04 9.31 -15.19
C LEU A 64 -2.08 8.84 -14.10
N VAL A 65 -1.01 9.60 -13.83
CA VAL A 65 -0.04 9.25 -12.76
C VAL A 65 -0.73 9.21 -11.41
N GLU A 66 -1.53 10.24 -11.11
CA GLU A 66 -2.33 10.33 -9.90
C GLU A 66 -3.38 9.19 -9.82
N LEU A 67 -4.14 8.97 -10.89
CA LEU A 67 -5.11 7.87 -10.95
C LEU A 67 -4.44 6.51 -10.71
N GLY A 68 -3.27 6.28 -11.30
CA GLY A 68 -2.48 5.08 -11.06
C GLY A 68 -2.03 4.93 -9.61
N GLN A 69 -1.70 6.02 -8.91
CA GLN A 69 -1.38 5.97 -7.48
C GLN A 69 -2.62 5.60 -6.64
N LEU A 70 -3.78 6.18 -6.94
CA LEU A 70 -5.04 5.85 -6.25
C LEU A 70 -5.44 4.39 -6.46
N VAL A 71 -5.32 3.88 -7.68
CA VAL A 71 -5.60 2.46 -8.00
C VAL A 71 -4.64 1.53 -7.25
N ARG A 72 -3.35 1.87 -7.18
CA ARG A 72 -2.36 1.11 -6.40
C ARG A 72 -2.72 1.08 -4.92
N ALA A 73 -3.03 2.23 -4.32
CA ALA A 73 -3.41 2.30 -2.91
C ALA A 73 -4.66 1.45 -2.62
N GLN A 74 -5.65 1.50 -3.51
CA GLN A 74 -6.87 0.69 -3.41
C GLN A 74 -6.59 -0.81 -3.53
N ALA A 75 -5.71 -1.23 -4.45
CA ALA A 75 -5.31 -2.63 -4.60
C ALA A 75 -4.63 -3.16 -3.34
N HIS A 76 -3.65 -2.41 -2.80
CA HIS A 76 -2.98 -2.78 -1.55
C HIS A 76 -3.96 -2.90 -0.38
N ALA A 77 -4.93 -1.99 -0.24
CA ALA A 77 -5.93 -2.07 0.81
C ALA A 77 -6.84 -3.31 0.70
N ARG A 78 -7.17 -3.75 -0.53
CA ARG A 78 -7.93 -4.98 -0.75
C ARG A 78 -7.13 -6.22 -0.41
N ASP A 79 -5.86 -6.27 -0.78
CA ASP A 79 -4.99 -7.42 -0.48
C ASP A 79 -4.82 -7.60 1.04
N VAL A 80 -4.61 -6.51 1.81
CA VAL A 80 -4.55 -6.56 3.28
C VAL A 80 -5.85 -7.12 3.88
N ARG A 81 -7.00 -6.75 3.30
CA ARG A 81 -8.31 -7.25 3.77
C ARG A 81 -8.60 -8.69 3.33
N ALA A 82 -8.04 -9.12 2.21
CA ALA A 82 -8.24 -10.44 1.62
C ALA A 82 -7.34 -11.52 2.23
N VAL A 83 -6.23 -11.14 2.88
CA VAL A 83 -5.49 -12.06 3.76
C VAL A 83 -6.43 -12.45 4.90
N PRO A 84 -6.91 -13.71 4.97
CA PRO A 84 -7.63 -14.16 6.16
C PRO A 84 -6.66 -13.99 7.33
N ALA A 85 -7.13 -13.39 8.43
CA ALA A 85 -6.47 -13.51 9.72
C ALA A 85 -6.57 -14.97 10.20
N GLY A 86 -5.95 -15.89 9.47
CA GLY A 86 -5.66 -17.23 9.95
C GLY A 86 -4.59 -17.08 11.04
N PRO A 87 -4.68 -17.84 12.16
CA PRO A 87 -3.79 -17.67 13.31
C PRO A 87 -2.32 -18.10 13.04
N TYR A 88 -1.94 -18.31 11.79
CA TYR A 88 -0.60 -18.74 11.41
C TYR A 88 -0.22 -18.12 10.06
N ALA A 89 0.52 -17.01 10.08
CA ALA A 89 1.31 -16.60 8.93
C ALA A 89 2.61 -15.95 9.42
N THR A 90 3.36 -16.68 10.25
CA THR A 90 4.80 -16.48 10.35
C THR A 90 5.44 -17.25 9.22
N VAL A 91 5.69 -16.59 8.09
CA VAL A 91 6.60 -17.15 7.09
C VAL A 91 7.98 -17.23 7.75
N ARG A 92 8.37 -18.42 8.19
CA ARG A 92 9.67 -18.69 8.78
C ARG A 92 10.63 -19.05 7.63
N PRO A 93 11.68 -18.26 7.36
CA PRO A 93 12.67 -18.66 6.37
C PRO A 93 13.32 -19.99 6.81
N ALA A 94 13.40 -20.94 5.87
CA ALA A 94 14.01 -22.24 6.07
C ALA A 94 15.53 -22.07 6.25
N GLY A 95 15.97 -21.91 7.51
CA GLY A 95 17.39 -21.77 7.83
C GLY A 95 17.72 -21.20 9.21
N ALA A 96 16.73 -20.83 10.04
CA ALA A 96 17.03 -20.33 11.39
C ALA A 96 17.20 -21.49 12.39
N PRO A 97 18.36 -21.61 13.08
CA PRO A 97 18.50 -22.54 14.20
C PRO A 97 17.51 -22.13 15.31
N GLY A 98 16.85 -23.12 15.91
CA GLY A 98 15.84 -22.89 16.96
C GLY A 98 16.40 -22.13 18.16
N PRO A 99 15.61 -21.27 18.83
CA PRO A 99 16.12 -20.51 19.94
C PRO A 99 16.27 -21.41 21.17
N ILE A 100 17.52 -21.60 21.59
CA ILE A 100 17.85 -21.96 22.96
C ILE A 100 17.44 -20.75 23.81
N GLY A 101 16.70 -21.01 24.91
CA GLY A 101 16.06 -19.99 25.73
C GLY A 101 16.98 -18.83 26.12
N GLY A 102 16.50 -17.62 25.90
CA GLY A 102 17.17 -16.39 26.30
C GLY A 102 16.14 -15.28 26.51
N SER A 103 15.79 -15.03 27.77
CA SER A 103 14.89 -13.97 28.22
C SER A 103 15.52 -12.60 27.98
N GLY A 104 15.33 -12.03 26.79
CA GLY A 104 15.71 -10.66 26.44
C GLY A 104 14.46 -9.78 26.23
N PRO A 105 14.45 -8.50 26.66
CA PRO A 105 13.25 -7.68 26.63
C PRO A 105 12.88 -7.30 25.20
N SER A 106 11.65 -7.64 24.82
CA SER A 106 11.01 -7.37 23.55
C SER A 106 10.85 -5.86 23.32
N ARG A 107 11.75 -5.28 22.52
CA ARG A 107 11.57 -3.95 21.91
C ARG A 107 10.38 -4.01 20.94
N GLY A 108 9.19 -3.64 21.41
CA GLY A 108 8.02 -3.50 20.54
C GLY A 108 6.67 -3.50 21.25
N LEU A 109 6.58 -3.90 22.52
CA LEU A 109 5.35 -3.81 23.29
C LEU A 109 5.28 -2.45 23.98
N VAL A 110 4.20 -1.71 23.73
CA VAL A 110 3.89 -0.44 24.41
C VAL A 110 3.84 -0.74 25.90
N CYS A 111 4.82 -0.25 26.67
CA CYS A 111 4.84 -0.49 28.11
C CYS A 111 3.90 0.51 28.77
N GLU A 112 2.82 0.03 29.38
CA GLU A 112 1.83 0.87 30.08
C GLU A 112 2.37 1.46 31.40
N HIS A 113 3.64 1.22 31.73
CA HIS A 113 4.35 1.75 32.91
C HIS A 113 3.61 1.58 34.25
N ARG A 114 2.74 0.57 34.35
CA ARG A 114 1.87 0.36 35.53
C ARG A 114 2.59 -0.18 36.75
N ARG A 115 3.69 -0.91 36.54
CA ARG A 115 4.47 -1.55 37.60
C ARG A 115 5.80 -0.79 37.78
N THR A 116 5.92 -0.02 38.85
CA THR A 116 7.04 0.89 39.12
C THR A 116 7.81 0.51 40.38
N GLU A 117 9.09 0.86 40.42
CA GLU A 117 10.01 0.66 41.56
C GLU A 117 10.75 1.98 41.83
N ARG A 118 10.98 2.32 43.10
CA ARG A 118 11.82 3.46 43.47
C ARG A 118 13.25 3.02 43.77
N ARG A 119 14.22 3.66 43.10
CA ARG A 119 15.65 3.51 43.39
C ARG A 119 16.29 4.89 43.54
N GLY A 120 16.91 5.11 44.70
CA GLY A 120 17.67 6.34 44.98
C GLY A 120 16.88 7.64 44.84
N GLY A 121 15.56 7.62 45.12
CA GLY A 121 14.68 8.79 44.97
C GLY A 121 14.03 8.96 43.59
N THR A 122 14.42 8.15 42.60
CA THR A 122 13.85 8.16 41.24
C THR A 122 12.97 6.95 40.97
N THR A 123 11.88 7.14 40.22
CA THR A 123 10.91 6.07 39.89
C THR A 123 11.27 5.45 38.54
N TYR A 124 11.34 4.12 38.47
CA TYR A 124 11.63 3.36 37.26
C TYR A 124 10.51 2.35 36.98
N CYS A 125 10.24 2.06 35.71
CA CYS A 125 9.35 0.97 35.33
C CYS A 125 10.07 -0.38 35.44
N GLN A 126 9.49 -1.34 36.16
CA GLN A 126 10.06 -2.69 36.28
C GLN A 126 10.03 -3.50 34.97
N GLY A 127 9.11 -3.17 34.05
CA GLY A 127 8.95 -3.89 32.79
C GLY A 127 9.94 -3.47 31.71
N CYS A 128 10.18 -2.16 31.55
CA CYS A 128 11.04 -1.63 30.50
C CYS A 128 12.34 -0.97 31.01
N GLY A 129 12.49 -0.81 32.33
CA GLY A 129 13.67 -0.19 32.95
C GLY A 129 13.80 1.31 32.76
N ARG A 130 12.84 1.99 32.11
CA ARG A 130 12.90 3.45 31.89
C ARG A 130 12.54 4.22 33.15
N GLN A 131 13.24 5.32 33.39
CA GLN A 131 12.92 6.29 34.44
C GLN A 131 11.63 7.03 34.08
N LEU A 132 10.72 7.13 35.04
CA LEU A 132 9.47 7.86 34.96
C LEU A 132 9.60 9.13 35.79
N TYR A 133 9.43 10.27 35.12
CA TYR A 133 9.31 11.57 35.78
C TYR A 133 7.83 11.76 36.12
N LEU A 134 7.48 11.44 37.36
CA LEU A 134 6.17 11.73 37.95
C LEU A 134 6.21 13.09 38.61
#